data_AF-W1XV87-F1
#
_entry.id   AF-W1XV87-F1
#
_cell.length_a   1.000
_cell.length_b   1.000
_cell.length_c   1.000
_cell.angle_alpha   90.00
_cell.angle_beta   90.00
_cell.angle_gamma   90.00
#
_symmetry.space_group_name_H-M   'P 1'
#
loop_
_entity.id
_entity.type
_entity.pdbx_description
1 polymer ?
#
loop_
_entity_poly.entity_id
_entity_poly.type
_entity_poly.pdbx_seq_one_letter_code
_entity_poly.pdbx_strand_id
1 'polypeptide(L)'
;FLKRESPYFKNGVPSDFDHMDKAFMMTHFNDLNTQGVDRDEALALAIESEKTRNFTELKGEIAVGLSSGTSGHRGLFITTEKERSMW
;
A
#
# COMPACT_ATOMS: atom_id res chain seq x y z
N PHE A 1 14.02 -3.93 4.21
CA PHE A 1 13.66 -2.89 3.23
C PHE A 1 12.72 -1.86 3.85
N LEU A 2 11.45 -2.20 4.16
CA LEU A 2 10.45 -1.25 4.67
C LEU A 2 10.94 -0.40 5.85
N LYS A 3 11.46 -1.01 6.93
CA LYS A 3 12.02 -0.30 8.11
C LYS A 3 13.15 0.70 7.79
N ARG A 4 13.80 0.58 6.63
CA ARG A 4 14.91 1.44 6.21
C ARG A 4 14.47 2.54 5.24
N GLU A 5 13.51 2.23 4.35
CA GLU A 5 13.14 3.10 3.24
C GLU A 5 11.82 3.86 3.47
N SER A 6 10.99 3.41 4.41
CA SER A 6 9.70 4.04 4.71
C SER A 6 9.89 5.33 5.53
N PRO A 7 9.18 6.42 5.16
CA PRO A 7 9.10 7.62 5.99
C PRO A 7 8.70 7.37 7.45
N TYR A 8 7.82 6.42 7.71
CA TYR A 8 7.32 6.08 9.05
C TYR A 8 8.45 5.73 10.03
N PHE A 9 9.47 5.01 9.56
CA PHE A 9 10.58 4.52 10.39
C PHE A 9 11.81 5.44 10.35
N LYS A 10 11.71 6.65 9.78
CA LYS A 10 12.86 7.56 9.62
C LYS A 10 13.54 7.94 10.95
N ASN A 11 12.78 7.92 12.05
CA ASN A 11 13.26 8.23 13.39
C ASN A 11 13.62 6.98 14.21
N GLY A 12 13.75 5.83 13.55
CA GLY A 12 13.95 4.53 14.18
C GLY A 12 12.64 3.74 14.32
N VAL A 13 12.80 2.47 14.70
CA VAL A 13 11.68 1.57 14.98
C VAL A 13 11.36 1.67 16.47
N PRO A 14 10.10 1.98 16.86
CA PRO A 14 9.70 2.00 18.27
C PRO A 14 10.06 0.68 18.96
N SER A 15 10.50 0.76 20.22
CA SER A 15 10.94 -0.43 20.98
C SER A 15 9.82 -1.44 21.25
N ASP A 16 8.57 -0.97 21.22
CA ASP A 16 7.33 -1.73 21.38
C ASP A 16 6.69 -2.12 20.05
N PHE A 17 7.35 -1.85 18.92
CA PHE A 17 6.85 -2.26 17.60
C PHE A 17 7.08 -3.76 17.36
N ASP A 18 6.08 -4.55 17.72
CA ASP A 18 6.08 -6.01 17.60
C ASP A 18 5.65 -6.48 16.19
N HIS A 19 4.42 -6.16 15.81
CA HIS A 19 3.83 -6.58 14.54
C HIS A 19 3.01 -5.47 13.87
N MET A 20 2.79 -5.62 12.57
CA MET A 20 2.02 -4.70 11.76
C MET A 20 0.74 -5.39 11.30
N ASP A 21 -0.40 -4.96 11.84
CA ASP A 21 -1.69 -5.45 11.37
C ASP A 21 -2.24 -4.59 10.21
N LYS A 22 -3.38 -5.01 9.68
CA LYS A 22 -4.05 -4.31 8.58
C LYS A 22 -4.50 -2.90 8.97
N ALA A 23 -5.00 -2.72 10.20
CA ALA A 23 -5.52 -1.43 10.65
C ALA A 23 -4.39 -0.41 10.78
N PHE A 24 -3.25 -0.83 11.35
CA PHE A 24 -2.03 -0.06 11.42
C PHE A 24 -1.53 0.32 10.03
N MET A 25 -1.44 -0.67 9.10
CA MET A 25 -1.02 -0.38 7.72
C MET A 25 -1.90 0.66 7.04
N MET A 26 -3.22 0.53 7.14
CA MET A 26 -4.15 1.46 6.50
C MET A 26 -4.16 2.84 7.18
N THR A 27 -3.93 2.90 8.49
CA THR A 27 -3.83 4.16 9.24
C THR A 27 -2.57 4.93 8.87
N HIS A 28 -1.45 4.24 8.69
CA HIS A 28 -0.14 4.84 8.43
C HIS A 28 0.32 4.67 6.98
N PHE A 29 -0.58 4.35 6.05
CA PHE A 29 -0.23 3.95 4.68
C PHE A 29 0.68 4.94 3.96
N ASN A 30 0.37 6.23 4.02
CA ASN A 30 1.14 7.29 3.34
C ASN A 30 2.59 7.32 3.80
N ASP A 31 2.83 7.12 5.10
CA ASP A 31 4.17 7.12 5.68
C ASP A 31 4.86 5.75 5.56
N LEU A 32 4.09 4.67 5.48
CA LEU A 32 4.62 3.32 5.33
C LEU A 32 5.09 3.03 3.91
N ASN A 33 4.34 3.46 2.90
CA ASN A 33 4.69 3.16 1.53
C ASN A 33 5.89 3.99 1.06
N THR A 34 6.83 3.34 0.35
CA THR A 34 8.10 3.96 -0.04
C THR A 34 8.02 4.76 -1.33
N GLN A 35 6.84 4.78 -1.97
CA GLN A 35 6.61 5.42 -3.26
C GLN A 35 5.90 6.78 -3.12
N GLY A 36 5.61 7.22 -1.89
CA GLY A 36 4.93 8.50 -1.63
C GLY A 36 3.50 8.54 -2.20
N VAL A 37 2.85 7.39 -2.29
CA VAL A 37 1.48 7.25 -2.78
C VAL A 37 0.49 7.67 -1.70
N ASP A 38 -0.50 8.47 -2.08
CA ASP A 38 -1.61 8.80 -1.20
C ASP A 38 -2.60 7.63 -1.10
N ARG A 39 -2.98 7.28 0.13
CA ARG A 39 -3.88 6.16 0.40
C ARG A 39 -5.24 6.34 -0.26
N ASP A 40 -5.83 7.54 -0.17
CA ASP A 40 -7.21 7.75 -0.58
C ASP A 40 -7.30 7.82 -2.12
N GLU A 41 -6.30 8.42 -2.78
CA GLU A 41 -6.12 8.36 -4.24
C GLU A 41 -6.00 6.91 -4.72
N ALA A 42 -5.10 6.14 -4.11
CA ALA A 42 -4.88 4.75 -4.47
C ALA A 42 -6.12 3.87 -4.19
N LEU A 43 -6.81 4.07 -3.07
CA LEU A 43 -8.02 3.33 -2.73
C LEU A 43 -9.16 3.64 -3.71
N ALA A 44 -9.34 4.90 -4.09
CA ALA A 44 -10.32 5.32 -5.08
C ALA A 44 -10.05 4.64 -6.43
N LEU A 45 -8.80 4.70 -6.90
CA LEU A 45 -8.39 4.03 -8.12
C LEU A 45 -8.64 2.52 -8.05
N ALA A 46 -8.21 1.86 -6.97
CA ALA A 46 -8.37 0.41 -6.82
C ALA A 46 -9.84 -0.02 -6.85
N ILE A 47 -10.74 0.76 -6.23
CA ILE A 47 -12.18 0.51 -6.28
C ILE A 47 -12.74 0.69 -7.69
N GLU A 48 -12.30 1.71 -8.41
CA GLU A 48 -12.71 1.95 -9.79
C GLU A 48 -12.19 0.85 -10.72
N SER A 49 -10.94 0.42 -10.56
CA SER A 49 -10.33 -0.66 -11.32
C SER A 49 -11.08 -1.98 -11.14
N GLU A 50 -11.48 -2.33 -9.91
CA GLU A 50 -12.33 -3.50 -9.64
C GLU A 50 -13.70 -3.39 -10.32
N LYS A 51 -14.33 -2.21 -10.31
CA LYS A 51 -15.65 -1.99 -10.92
C LYS A 51 -15.62 -2.07 -12.45
N THR A 52 -14.60 -1.47 -13.05
CA THR A 52 -14.48 -1.31 -14.51
C THR A 52 -13.67 -2.42 -15.17
N ARG A 53 -12.98 -3.24 -14.37
CA ARG A 53 -11.96 -4.20 -14.80
C ARG A 53 -10.82 -3.55 -15.60
N ASN A 54 -10.57 -2.27 -15.35
CA ASN A 54 -9.48 -1.52 -15.95
C ASN A 54 -8.39 -1.25 -14.91
N PHE A 55 -7.28 -1.96 -14.98
CA PHE A 55 -6.19 -1.90 -13.99
C PHE A 55 -5.09 -0.93 -14.40
N THR A 56 -5.48 0.29 -14.78
CA THR A 56 -4.52 1.35 -15.10
C THR A 56 -3.64 1.66 -13.90
N GLU A 57 -2.36 1.85 -14.15
CA GLU A 57 -1.38 2.17 -13.13
C GLU A 57 -1.53 3.62 -12.65
N LEU A 58 -1.36 3.82 -11.35
CA LEU A 58 -1.26 5.14 -10.75
C LEU A 58 0.03 5.80 -11.24
N LYS A 59 -0.10 7.01 -11.79
CA LYS A 59 1.01 7.78 -12.39
C LYS A 59 1.79 7.00 -13.47
N GLY A 60 1.21 5.94 -14.04
CA GLY A 60 1.84 5.11 -15.09
C GLY A 60 3.01 4.25 -14.62
N GLU A 61 3.16 4.04 -13.31
CA GLU A 61 4.31 3.29 -12.76
C GLU A 61 3.88 2.31 -11.63
N ILE A 62 2.86 2.69 -10.87
CA ILE A 62 2.44 1.97 -9.66
C ILE A 62 1.12 1.26 -9.91
N ALA A 63 1.12 -0.07 -9.89
CA ALA A 63 -0.14 -0.82 -9.89
C ALA A 63 -0.73 -0.82 -8.50
N VAL A 64 -2.05 -0.66 -8.42
CA VAL A 64 -2.81 -0.58 -7.18
C VAL A 64 -3.89 -1.66 -7.18
N GLY A 65 -4.08 -2.32 -6.04
CA GLY A 65 -5.13 -3.33 -5.90
C GLY A 65 -5.70 -3.41 -4.49
N LEU A 66 -6.85 -4.07 -4.39
CA LEU A 66 -7.51 -4.32 -3.12
C LEU A 66 -7.15 -5.70 -2.58
N SER A 67 -6.79 -5.76 -1.30
CA SER A 67 -6.70 -7.02 -0.57
C SER A 67 -8.01 -7.32 0.13
N SER A 68 -8.71 -8.37 -0.32
CA SER A 68 -9.83 -8.96 0.40
C SER A 68 -9.27 -9.85 1.51
N GLY A 69 -9.66 -9.57 2.75
CA GLY A 69 -9.28 -10.37 3.92
C GLY A 69 -10.52 -10.73 4.73
N THR A 70 -10.35 -11.57 5.75
CA THR A 70 -11.43 -12.09 6.61
C THR A 70 -12.06 -11.06 7.54
N SER A 71 -11.49 -9.86 7.65
CA SER A 71 -11.87 -8.81 8.62
C SER A 71 -12.97 -7.85 8.15
N GLY A 72 -13.62 -8.10 7.00
CA GLY A 72 -14.71 -7.26 6.47
C GLY A 72 -14.28 -5.92 5.86
N HIS A 73 -13.10 -5.40 6.18
CA HIS A 73 -12.54 -4.18 5.59
C HIS A 73 -11.59 -4.48 4.43
N ARG A 74 -11.71 -3.73 3.33
CA ARG A 74 -10.79 -3.78 2.18
C ARG A 74 -9.43 -3.23 2.60
N GLY A 75 -8.37 -3.92 2.21
CA GLY A 75 -7.00 -3.41 2.34
C GLY A 75 -6.53 -2.90 0.98
N LEU A 76 -5.44 -2.15 1.02
CA LEU A 76 -4.79 -1.58 -0.15
C LEU A 76 -3.40 -2.20 -0.28
N PHE A 77 -3.00 -2.52 -1.51
CA PHE A 77 -1.61 -2.79 -1.82
C PHE A 77 -1.19 -2.02 -3.08
N ILE A 78 0.09 -1.70 -3.13
CA ILE A 78 0.73 -1.08 -4.30
C ILE A 78 1.95 -1.90 -4.69
N THR A 79 2.27 -1.90 -5.97
CA THR A 79 3.50 -2.51 -6.49
C THR A 79 4.12 -1.63 -7.56
N THR A 80 5.44 -1.66 -7.66
CA THR A 80 6.20 -1.13 -8.79
C THR A 80 6.25 -2.17 -9.92
N GLU A 81 6.55 -1.73 -11.14
CA GLU A 81 6.78 -2.63 -12.28
C GLU A 81 7.85 -3.68 -11.95
N LYS A 82 8.95 -3.26 -11.32
CA LYS A 82 10.03 -4.15 -10.88
C LYS A 82 9.55 -5.23 -9.92
N GLU A 83 8.63 -4.92 -9.02
CA GLU A 83 8.05 -5.90 -8.10
C GLU A 83 7.15 -6.89 -8.83
N ARG A 84 6.35 -6.41 -9.79
CA ARG A 84 5.51 -7.28 -10.63
C ARG A 84 6.32 -8.20 -11.52
N SER A 85 7.44 -7.73 -12.08
CA SER A 85 8.28 -8.53 -12.99
C SER A 85 9.06 -9.67 -12.31
N MET A 86 9.01 -9.75 -10.97
CA MET A 86 9.67 -10.83 -10.21
C MET A 86 8.79 -12.08 -10.06
N TRP A 87 7.55 -12.05 -10.55
CA TRP A 87 6.60 -13.16 -10.54
C TRP A 87 6.23 -13.58 -11.97
#